data_AF-A0A929SKU6-F1
#
_entry.id   AF-A0A929SKU6-F1
#
_cell.length_a   1.000
_cell.length_b   1.000
_cell.length_c   1.000
_cell.angle_alpha   90.00
_cell.angle_beta   90.00
_cell.angle_gamma   90.00
#
_symmetry.space_group_name_H-M   'P 1'
#
loop_
_entity.id
_entity.type
_entity.pdbx_description
1 polymer ?
#
loop_
_entity_poly.entity_id
_entity_poly.type
_entity_poly.pdbx_seq_one_letter_code
_entity_poly.pdbx_strand_id
1 'polypeptide(L)'
;MSYAIVRNEKLTRIQAIGICVHNDRKAKNHSNKEIDISKSHLNYYFKKNELSYTKEFDRLRKKYDLQGQIRSNSIIMCEIIFTSDKEFFDTIGIEETKRYFEESYKFI
;
A
#
# COMPACT_ATOMS: atom_id res chain seq x y z
N MET A 1 16.73 8.20 -18.92
CA MET A 1 15.41 7.73 -19.38
C MET A 1 14.79 6.99 -18.23
N SER A 2 13.67 7.49 -17.72
CA SER A 2 12.99 6.92 -16.55
C SER A 2 12.05 5.80 -16.95
N TYR A 3 11.86 4.83 -16.04
CA TYR A 3 10.96 3.68 -16.27
C TYR A 3 9.82 3.68 -15.26
N ALA A 4 8.64 3.27 -15.72
CA ALA A 4 7.56 2.92 -14.82
C ALA A 4 7.90 1.61 -14.11
N ILE A 5 7.78 1.60 -12.78
CA ILE A 5 7.99 0.44 -11.94
C ILE A 5 6.65 0.04 -11.35
N VAL A 6 6.19 -1.16 -11.72
CA VAL A 6 4.98 -1.78 -11.19
C VAL A 6 5.37 -3.14 -10.62
N ARG A 7 5.30 -3.31 -9.30
CA ARG A 7 5.70 -4.55 -8.62
C ARG A 7 4.56 -5.09 -7.78
N ASN A 8 4.18 -6.34 -8.02
CA ASN A 8 3.18 -7.04 -7.23
C ASN A 8 3.84 -7.94 -6.18
N GLU A 9 3.37 -7.87 -4.95
CA GLU A 9 3.78 -8.71 -3.82
C GLU A 9 2.58 -9.47 -3.26
N LYS A 10 2.73 -10.79 -3.07
CA LYS A 10 1.68 -11.66 -2.52
C LYS A 10 1.79 -11.69 -1.00
N LEU A 11 0.72 -11.32 -0.30
CA LEU A 11 0.71 -11.20 1.15
C LEU A 11 -0.12 -12.30 1.81
N THR A 12 0.53 -13.07 2.68
CA THR A 12 -0.15 -13.86 3.71
C THR A 12 -0.75 -12.93 4.78
N ARG A 13 -1.58 -13.50 5.66
CA ARG A 13 -2.21 -12.74 6.75
C ARG A 13 -1.19 -12.05 7.67
N ILE A 14 -0.11 -12.72 8.03
CA ILE A 14 0.93 -12.16 8.92
C ILE A 14 1.65 -11.00 8.22
N GLN A 15 2.00 -11.17 6.94
CA GLN A 15 2.65 -10.12 6.16
C GLN A 15 1.75 -8.90 6.01
N ALA A 16 0.46 -9.09 5.73
CA ALA A 16 -0.50 -7.99 5.60
C ALA A 16 -0.66 -7.16 6.90
N ILE A 17 -0.50 -7.77 8.07
CA ILE A 17 -0.49 -7.04 9.35
C ILE A 17 0.71 -6.10 9.42
N GLY A 18 1.92 -6.61 9.13
CA GLY A 18 3.15 -5.82 9.14
C GLY A 18 3.09 -4.67 8.14
N ILE A 19 2.63 -4.94 6.92
CA ILE A 19 2.45 -3.95 5.87
C ILE A 19 1.42 -2.88 6.28
N CYS A 20 0.28 -3.26 6.87
CA CYS A 20 -0.70 -2.29 7.38
C CYS A 20 -0.10 -1.34 8.43
N VAL A 21 0.69 -1.86 9.37
CA VAL A 21 1.37 -1.03 10.39
C VAL A 21 2.37 -0.08 9.74
N HIS A 22 3.12 -0.56 8.75
CA HIS A 22 4.10 0.23 8.03
C HIS A 22 3.45 1.34 7.20
N ASN A 23 2.49 1.01 6.32
CA ASN A 23 1.84 1.95 5.41
C ASN A 23 1.05 3.02 6.17
N ASP A 24 0.36 2.63 7.25
CA ASP A 24 -0.39 3.57 8.08
C ASP A 24 0.48 4.38 9.06
N ARG A 25 1.81 4.17 9.05
CA ARG A 25 2.79 4.83 9.95
C ARG A 25 2.38 4.73 11.44
N LYS A 26 1.88 3.57 11.86
CA LYS A 26 1.38 3.36 13.25
C LYS A 26 2.50 3.22 14.28
N ALA A 27 3.68 2.77 13.87
CA ALA A 27 4.83 2.66 14.76
C ALA A 27 5.46 4.04 14.99
N LYS A 28 5.87 4.34 16.23
CA LYS A 28 6.62 5.57 16.55
C LYS A 28 8.08 5.50 16.11
N ASN A 29 8.66 4.29 16.13
CA ASN A 29 10.04 4.04 15.78
C ASN A 29 10.08 3.18 14.51
N HIS A 30 10.95 3.56 13.58
CA HIS A 30 11.16 2.84 12.33
C HIS A 30 12.60 2.35 12.26
N SER A 31 12.80 1.07 11.95
CA SER A 31 14.13 0.52 11.68
C SER A 31 14.70 1.05 10.36
N ASN A 32 13.83 1.40 9.40
CA ASN A 32 14.23 2.06 8.18
C ASN A 32 14.60 3.53 8.47
N LYS A 33 15.89 3.84 8.34
CA LYS A 33 16.47 5.17 8.59
C LYS A 33 16.13 6.20 7.50
N GLU A 34 15.61 5.75 6.35
CA GLU A 34 15.22 6.63 5.24
C GLU A 34 13.83 7.26 5.45
N ILE A 35 13.06 6.78 6.43
CA ILE A 35 11.76 7.37 6.76
C ILE A 35 11.98 8.63 7.59
N ASP A 36 11.71 9.78 6.96
CA ASP A 36 11.60 11.06 7.64
C ASP A 36 10.20 11.20 8.27
N ILE A 37 10.11 10.95 9.58
CA ILE A 37 8.85 11.04 10.34
C ILE A 37 8.24 12.44 10.24
N SER A 38 9.07 13.49 10.17
CA SER A 38 8.58 14.86 10.09
C SER A 38 7.73 15.09 8.83
N LYS A 39 7.96 14.33 7.76
CA LYS A 39 7.22 14.40 6.49
C LYS A 39 6.02 13.46 6.41
N SER A 40 5.76 12.65 7.43
CA SER A 40 4.66 11.66 7.39
C SER A 40 3.28 12.29 7.24
N HIS A 41 3.11 13.55 7.67
CA HIS A 41 1.89 14.33 7.49
C HIS A 41 1.60 14.69 6.02
N LEU A 42 2.58 14.56 5.12
CA LEU A 42 2.41 14.77 3.68
C LEU A 42 1.86 13.54 2.96
N ASN A 43 1.88 12.36 3.61
CA ASN A 43 1.30 11.15 3.05
C ASN A 43 -0.22 11.26 2.98
N TYR A 44 -0.82 10.65 1.97
CA TYR A 44 -2.27 10.68 1.75
C TYR A 44 -2.80 9.32 1.29
N TYR A 45 -4.12 9.17 1.38
CA TYR A 45 -4.83 7.97 0.96
C TYR A 45 -5.79 8.36 -0.16
N PHE A 46 -5.82 7.59 -1.25
CA PHE A 46 -6.94 7.64 -2.20
C PHE A 46 -8.17 6.93 -1.63
N LYS A 47 -7.94 5.82 -0.93
CA LYS A 47 -8.95 5.10 -0.17
C LYS A 47 -8.39 4.71 1.18
N LYS A 48 -8.83 5.42 2.22
CA LYS A 48 -8.47 5.08 3.59
C LYS A 48 -9.38 3.97 4.09
N ASN A 49 -8.79 2.89 4.58
CA ASN A 49 -9.56 1.84 5.25
C ASN A 49 -9.90 2.27 6.69
N GLU A 50 -11.11 1.95 7.14
CA GLU A 50 -11.52 2.17 8.53
C GLU A 50 -10.90 1.12 9.46
N LEU A 51 -10.75 -0.11 8.96
CA LEU A 51 -10.17 -1.24 9.67
C LEU A 51 -8.76 -1.57 9.14
N SER A 52 -8.03 -2.40 9.88
CA SER A 52 -6.77 -2.98 9.37
C SER A 52 -7.02 -3.84 8.15
N TYR A 53 -6.00 -4.03 7.32
CA TYR A 53 -6.11 -4.77 6.06
C TYR A 53 -6.70 -6.18 6.24
N THR A 54 -6.29 -6.89 7.30
CA THR A 54 -6.81 -8.22 7.64
C THR A 54 -8.27 -8.21 8.09
N LYS A 55 -8.69 -7.18 8.85
CA LYS A 55 -10.08 -7.02 9.29
C LYS A 55 -11.00 -6.63 8.13
N GLU A 56 -10.51 -5.82 7.20
CA GLU A 56 -11.22 -5.55 5.94
C GLU A 56 -11.39 -6.82 5.11
N PHE A 57 -10.35 -7.64 4.97
CA PHE A 57 -10.46 -8.94 4.31
C PHE A 57 -11.52 -9.83 4.98
N ASP A 58 -11.53 -9.92 6.32
CA ASP A 58 -12.53 -10.72 7.06
C ASP A 58 -13.96 -10.18 6.88
N ARG A 59 -14.12 -8.84 6.87
CA ARG A 59 -15.39 -8.18 6.57
C ARG A 59 -15.89 -8.53 5.18
N LEU A 60 -15.04 -8.42 4.16
CA LEU A 60 -15.39 -8.73 2.76
C LEU A 60 -15.69 -10.22 2.58
N ARG A 61 -14.91 -11.09 3.21
CA ARG A 61 -15.15 -12.53 3.23
C ARG A 61 -16.54 -12.86 3.75
N LYS A 62 -16.94 -12.27 4.88
CA LYS A 62 -18.27 -12.46 5.45
C LYS A 62 -19.37 -11.83 4.59
N LYS A 63 -19.14 -10.61 4.08
CA LYS A 63 -20.11 -9.87 3.25
C LYS A 63 -20.47 -10.61 1.97
N TYR A 64 -19.50 -11.24 1.33
CA TYR A 64 -19.67 -11.93 0.05
C TYR A 64 -19.72 -13.46 0.18
N ASP A 65 -19.80 -13.99 1.40
CA ASP A 65 -19.80 -15.43 1.69
C ASP A 65 -18.72 -16.21 0.91
N LEU A 66 -17.49 -15.69 0.94
CA LEU A 66 -16.40 -16.27 0.16
C LEU A 66 -16.06 -17.66 0.73
N GLN A 67 -16.20 -18.67 -0.13
CA GLN A 67 -15.95 -20.07 0.20
C GLN A 67 -14.45 -20.39 0.22
N GLY A 68 -14.09 -21.46 0.94
CA GLY A 68 -12.73 -22.00 0.97
C GLY A 68 -12.00 -21.82 2.31
N GLN A 69 -11.15 -22.78 2.64
CA GLN A 69 -10.36 -22.80 3.87
C GLN A 69 -9.13 -21.88 3.74
N ILE A 70 -8.93 -20.98 4.71
CA ILE A 70 -7.73 -20.15 4.78
C ILE A 70 -6.75 -20.79 5.76
N ARG A 71 -5.55 -21.06 5.27
CA ARG A 71 -4.41 -21.56 6.04
C ARG A 71 -3.44 -20.42 6.33
N SER A 72 -2.47 -20.67 7.20
CA SER A 72 -1.44 -19.69 7.56
C SER A 72 -0.62 -19.21 6.35
N ASN A 73 -0.42 -20.08 5.36
CA ASN A 73 0.31 -19.78 4.11
C ASN A 73 -0.60 -19.31 2.96
N SER A 74 -1.90 -19.14 3.20
CA SER A 74 -2.81 -18.62 2.17
C SER A 74 -2.52 -17.14 1.92
N ILE A 75 -2.47 -16.77 0.64
CA ILE A 75 -2.41 -15.37 0.21
C ILE A 75 -3.80 -14.77 0.35
N ILE A 76 -3.91 -13.65 1.07
CA ILE A 76 -5.19 -12.96 1.31
C ILE A 76 -5.28 -11.61 0.61
N MET A 77 -4.14 -11.10 0.13
CA MET A 77 -4.01 -9.78 -0.47
C MET A 77 -2.79 -9.74 -1.40
N CYS A 78 -2.85 -8.86 -2.39
CA CYS A 78 -1.72 -8.46 -3.21
C CYS A 78 -1.45 -6.98 -2.98
N GLU A 79 -0.20 -6.59 -2.74
CA GLU A 79 0.22 -5.18 -2.71
C GLU A 79 0.93 -4.85 -4.01
N ILE A 80 0.50 -3.78 -4.67
CA ILE A 80 1.13 -3.30 -5.90
C ILE A 80 1.80 -1.96 -5.60
N ILE A 81 3.10 -1.90 -5.84
CA ILE A 81 3.88 -0.67 -5.79
C ILE A 81 3.91 -0.08 -7.19
N PHE A 82 3.44 1.16 -7.31
CA PHE A 82 3.66 2.02 -8.47
C PHE A 82 4.72 3.05 -8.11
N THR A 83 5.76 3.20 -8.92
CA THR A 83 6.80 4.24 -8.73
C THR A 83 7.60 4.44 -10.02
N SER A 84 8.50 5.42 -10.02
CA SER A 84 9.59 5.58 -10.99
C SER A 84 10.88 5.95 -10.24
N ASP A 85 11.88 6.44 -10.97
CA ASP A 85 13.10 6.99 -10.38
C ASP A 85 12.90 8.41 -9.81
N LYS A 86 13.93 8.90 -9.10
CA LYS A 86 13.92 10.22 -8.47
C LYS A 86 13.81 11.34 -9.51
N GLU A 87 14.57 11.23 -10.61
CA GLU A 87 14.62 12.26 -11.66
C GLU A 87 13.24 12.51 -12.28
N PHE A 88 12.43 11.45 -12.46
CA PHE A 88 11.06 11.57 -12.92
C PHE A 88 10.19 12.43 -12.00
N PHE A 89 10.14 12.12 -10.70
CA PHE A 89 9.29 12.84 -9.75
C PHE A 89 9.76 14.27 -9.50
N ASP A 90 11.08 14.50 -9.51
CA ASP A 90 11.64 15.85 -9.44
C ASP A 90 11.21 16.71 -10.65
N THR A 91 11.14 16.09 -11.84
CA THR A 91 10.78 16.79 -13.09
C THR A 91 9.31 17.16 -13.16
N ILE A 92 8.40 16.26 -12.75
CA ILE A 92 6.96 16.50 -12.88
C ILE A 92 6.39 17.35 -11.73
N GLY A 93 7.05 17.38 -10.57
CA GLY A 93 6.60 18.13 -9.41
C GLY A 93 5.39 17.51 -8.70
N ILE A 94 4.92 18.18 -7.64
CA ILE A 94 3.99 17.61 -6.65
C ILE A 94 2.58 17.37 -7.23
N GLU A 95 2.06 18.31 -8.02
CA GLU A 95 0.70 18.20 -8.58
C GLU A 95 0.58 17.02 -9.55
N GLU A 96 1.52 16.92 -10.49
CA GLU A 96 1.57 15.80 -11.43
C GLU A 96 1.95 14.49 -10.75
N THR A 97 2.74 14.50 -9.68
CA THR A 97 2.98 13.31 -8.85
C THR A 97 1.68 12.79 -8.26
N LYS A 98 0.81 13.67 -7.76
CA LYS A 98 -0.50 13.26 -7.23
C LYS A 98 -1.38 12.69 -8.34
N ARG A 99 -1.42 13.33 -9.52
CA ARG A 99 -2.14 12.83 -10.69
C ARG A 99 -1.62 11.47 -11.15
N TYR A 100 -0.30 11.27 -11.17
CA TYR A 100 0.33 9.98 -11.50
C TYR A 100 -0.18 8.85 -10.62
N PHE A 101 -0.22 9.05 -9.30
CA PHE A 101 -0.71 8.02 -8.38
C PHE A 101 -2.24 7.86 -8.44
N GLU A 102 -2.98 8.92 -8.77
CA GLU A 102 -4.43 8.83 -8.96
C GLU A 102 -4.78 7.98 -10.19
N GLU A 103 -4.10 8.20 -11.31
CA GLU A 103 -4.29 7.41 -12.53
C GLU A 103 -3.81 5.96 -12.31
N SER A 104 -2.72 5.76 -11.57
CA SER A 104 -2.28 4.42 -11.14
C SER A 104 -3.33 3.70 -10.29
N TYR A 105 -4.03 4.45 -9.41
CA TYR A 105 -5.10 3.91 -8.59
C TYR A 105 -6.35 3.53 -9.41
N LYS A 106 -6.71 4.34 -10.42
CA LYS A 106 -7.83 4.06 -11.34
C LYS A 106 -7.56 2.87 -12.29
N PHE A 107 -6.29 2.59 -12.57
CA PHE A 107 -5.90 1.49 -13.44
C PHE A 107 -6.16 0.10 -12.82
N ILE A 108 -6.18 0.01 -11.48
CA ILE A 108 -6.42 -1.22 -10.71
C ILE A 108 -7.91 -1.44 -10.48
#